data_AF-A0A2N2SLF5-F1
#
_entry.id   AF-A0A2N2SLF5-F1
#
_cell.length_a   1.000
_cell.length_b   1.000
_cell.length_c   1.000
_cell.angle_alpha   90.00
_cell.angle_beta   90.00
_cell.angle_gamma   90.00
#
_symmetry.space_group_name_H-M   'P 1'
#
loop_
_entity.id
_entity.type
_entity.pdbx_description
1 polymer ?
#
loop_
_entity_poly.entity_id
_entity_poly.type
_entity_poly.pdbx_seq_one_letter_code
_entity_poly.pdbx_strand_id
1 'polypeptide(L)'
;MYKGGKMRPQISSRFPRMPTVAARCLSFVSAAILIATLAACSREPVPPPPAAEAGVVQVMTEPGDAEILIDGRSHGRSPAEAGSALAIRLPSGDYTLDARKPVDEHIDLVGRLEYRHSADKPMPPVTIQLAQRLTPAGEAFMVEQQQRLNAREQEIVARFEVNEDGTATDTQTGLMWMRCSVGQEWTGQRCSGEVLRLSWNQALKAGEDMVFAGKDDWRLPTREELYTLVYCSSGRRFALDAESGSGACEGTYRKPVILDAVFPDTPLANYWSSTPNEMFSYKAWGVAFISGLIGAGSRTEYVAARLVRSARPAE
;
A
#
# COMPACT_ATOMS: atom_id res chain seq x y z
N MET A 1 -26.94 -34.50 -21.03
CA MET A 1 -27.35 -35.50 -20.04
C MET A 1 -26.35 -35.50 -18.90
N TYR A 2 -26.71 -34.94 -17.74
CA TYR A 2 -26.20 -35.33 -16.41
C TYR A 2 -27.23 -34.78 -15.39
N LYS A 3 -27.97 -35.70 -14.76
CA LYS A 3 -28.83 -35.48 -13.57
C LYS A 3 -27.89 -35.21 -12.39
N GLY A 4 -28.12 -34.33 -11.41
CA GLY A 4 -29.35 -33.97 -10.70
C GLY A 4 -29.15 -34.36 -9.22
N GLY A 5 -29.23 -33.40 -8.28
CA GLY A 5 -29.15 -33.70 -6.84
C GLY A 5 -29.01 -32.47 -5.93
N LYS A 6 -30.15 -31.86 -5.57
CA LYS A 6 -30.30 -30.84 -4.51
C LYS A 6 -30.47 -31.54 -3.16
N MET A 7 -29.79 -31.07 -2.11
CA MET A 7 -30.24 -31.22 -0.72
C MET A 7 -29.57 -30.21 0.23
N ARG A 8 -30.39 -29.52 1.01
CA ARG A 8 -30.13 -28.72 2.23
C ARG A 8 -31.47 -28.69 2.99
N PRO A 9 -31.55 -28.25 4.26
CA PRO A 9 -30.59 -28.32 5.37
C PRO A 9 -31.30 -28.77 6.69
N GLN A 10 -30.59 -28.80 7.82
CA GLN A 10 -31.02 -28.51 9.22
C GLN A 10 -30.17 -29.32 10.21
N ILE A 11 -29.81 -28.71 11.36
CA ILE A 11 -29.46 -29.26 12.70
C ILE A 11 -28.78 -28.10 13.45
N SER A 12 -29.55 -27.33 14.24
CA SER A 12 -29.77 -27.46 15.69
C SER A 12 -28.64 -26.88 16.55
N SER A 13 -28.86 -25.66 17.01
CA SER A 13 -28.10 -24.95 18.05
C SER A 13 -28.38 -25.53 19.45
N ARG A 14 -27.34 -25.76 20.25
CA ARG A 14 -27.44 -25.99 21.69
C ARG A 14 -26.49 -25.04 22.43
N PHE A 15 -27.08 -24.08 23.13
CA PHE A 15 -26.43 -23.25 24.15
C PHE A 15 -26.51 -23.96 25.50
N PRO A 16 -25.42 -24.03 26.30
CA PRO A 16 -25.52 -24.40 27.71
C PRO A 16 -25.87 -23.18 28.60
N ARG A 17 -26.84 -23.40 29.49
CA ARG A 17 -27.37 -22.45 30.50
C ARG A 17 -26.43 -22.34 31.70
N MET A 18 -26.36 -21.13 32.27
CA MET A 18 -25.77 -20.83 33.59
C MET A 18 -26.64 -21.41 34.73
N PRO A 19 -26.06 -21.84 35.86
CA PRO A 19 -26.83 -22.13 37.06
C PRO A 19 -26.94 -20.91 37.98
N THR A 20 -28.18 -20.56 38.30
CA THR A 20 -28.60 -19.67 39.39
C THR A 20 -28.66 -20.51 40.68
N VAL A 21 -27.95 -20.13 41.74
CA VAL A 21 -28.08 -20.78 43.06
C VAL A 21 -28.73 -19.80 44.04
N ALA A 22 -29.86 -20.26 44.57
CA ALA A 22 -30.76 -19.55 45.45
C ALA A 22 -30.23 -19.47 46.89
N ALA A 23 -30.47 -18.32 47.53
CA ALA A 23 -30.33 -18.11 48.96
C ALA A 23 -31.45 -18.83 49.73
N ARG A 24 -31.09 -19.49 50.84
CA ARG A 24 -32.03 -19.88 51.90
C ARG A 24 -31.39 -19.69 53.28
N CYS A 25 -31.87 -18.67 53.99
CA CYS A 25 -31.78 -18.59 55.45
C CYS A 25 -32.89 -19.47 56.05
N LEU A 26 -32.59 -20.22 57.10
CA LEU A 26 -33.51 -20.46 58.22
C LEU A 26 -32.75 -21.05 59.42
N SER A 27 -33.05 -20.46 60.57
CA SER A 27 -32.52 -20.65 61.91
C SER A 27 -33.24 -21.80 62.64
N PHE A 28 -32.55 -22.48 63.58
CA PHE A 28 -32.88 -22.61 65.02
C PHE A 28 -32.15 -23.78 65.71
N VAL A 29 -31.24 -23.42 66.63
CA VAL A 29 -30.99 -23.92 68.00
C VAL A 29 -31.23 -25.40 68.35
N SER A 30 -30.16 -26.11 68.74
CA SER A 30 -30.10 -26.83 70.03
C SER A 30 -28.68 -27.17 70.46
N ALA A 31 -28.44 -26.99 71.75
CA ALA A 31 -27.17 -27.06 72.44
C ALA A 31 -26.69 -28.50 72.67
N ALA A 32 -25.39 -28.73 72.50
CA ALA A 32 -24.65 -29.79 73.18
C ALA A 32 -23.20 -29.34 73.37
N ILE A 33 -22.82 -29.23 74.63
CA ILE A 33 -21.49 -28.85 75.12
C ILE A 33 -20.54 -30.03 74.84
N LEU A 34 -19.53 -29.82 74.00
CA LEU A 34 -18.35 -30.67 73.91
C LEU A 34 -17.10 -29.79 74.01
N ILE A 35 -16.36 -29.96 75.10
CA ILE A 35 -15.07 -29.30 75.33
C ILE A 35 -14.07 -29.95 74.37
N ALA A 36 -13.77 -29.27 73.26
CA ALA A 36 -12.68 -29.62 72.36
C ALA A 36 -11.57 -28.58 72.51
N THR A 37 -10.42 -29.04 72.98
CA THR A 37 -9.17 -28.28 73.13
C THR A 37 -8.79 -27.60 71.81
N LEU A 38 -8.77 -26.27 71.81
CA LEU A 38 -8.19 -25.44 70.75
C LEU A 38 -6.67 -25.67 70.71
N ALA A 39 -6.22 -26.53 69.81
CA ALA A 39 -4.85 -26.44 69.31
C ALA A 39 -4.81 -25.22 68.37
N ALA A 40 -4.29 -24.10 68.86
CA ALA A 40 -3.95 -22.95 68.05
C ALA A 40 -2.84 -23.34 67.08
N CYS A 41 -3.19 -23.74 65.85
CA CYS A 41 -2.25 -23.71 64.74
C CYS A 41 -2.01 -22.23 64.39
N SER A 42 -1.01 -21.64 65.04
CA SER A 42 -0.34 -20.46 64.53
C SER A 42 0.11 -20.73 63.10
N ARG A 43 -0.59 -20.14 62.11
CA ARG A 43 -0.01 -19.96 60.78
C ARG A 43 1.18 -19.05 60.98
N GLU A 44 2.37 -19.62 60.92
CA GLU A 44 3.58 -18.83 60.76
C GLU A 44 3.39 -17.95 59.51
N PRO A 45 3.70 -16.64 59.57
CA PRO A 45 3.80 -15.85 58.37
C PRO A 45 4.85 -16.52 57.49
N VAL A 46 4.45 -17.03 56.32
CA VAL A 46 5.39 -17.51 55.32
C VAL A 46 6.37 -16.36 55.08
N PRO A 47 7.69 -16.55 55.33
CA PRO A 47 8.65 -15.50 55.09
C PRO A 47 8.51 -15.08 53.62
N PRO A 48 8.54 -13.76 53.32
CA PRO A 48 8.53 -13.34 51.93
C PRO A 48 9.63 -14.13 51.19
N PRO A 49 9.37 -14.63 49.97
CA PRO A 49 10.40 -15.31 49.21
C PRO A 49 11.66 -14.44 49.21
N PRO A 50 12.87 -15.04 49.34
CA PRO A 50 14.10 -14.27 49.32
C PRO A 50 14.06 -13.35 48.10
N ALA A 51 14.31 -12.06 48.32
CA ALA A 51 14.30 -11.07 47.25
C ALA A 51 15.16 -11.61 46.11
N ALA A 52 14.54 -11.82 44.93
CA ALA A 52 15.26 -12.28 43.75
C ALA A 52 16.48 -11.37 43.55
N GLU A 53 17.68 -11.93 43.64
CA GLU A 53 18.90 -11.13 43.52
C GLU A 53 18.90 -10.42 42.17
N ALA A 54 19.09 -9.11 42.20
CA ALA A 54 18.95 -8.28 41.02
C ALA A 54 20.29 -8.16 40.30
N GLY A 55 20.38 -8.73 39.09
CA GLY A 55 21.50 -8.53 38.19
C GLY A 55 21.46 -7.16 37.51
N VAL A 56 22.54 -6.80 36.81
CA VAL A 56 22.63 -5.55 36.02
C VAL A 56 22.82 -5.91 34.54
N VAL A 57 21.86 -5.52 33.70
CA VAL A 57 21.98 -5.60 32.24
C VAL A 57 22.51 -4.30 31.67
N GLN A 58 23.37 -4.40 30.66
CA GLN A 58 23.85 -3.27 29.87
C GLN A 58 23.02 -3.19 28.60
N VAL A 59 22.23 -2.13 28.43
CA VAL A 59 21.34 -1.94 27.28
C VAL A 59 21.91 -0.89 26.34
N MET A 60 22.03 -1.27 25.07
CA MET A 60 22.44 -0.41 23.96
C MET A 60 21.33 -0.37 22.91
N THR A 61 21.31 0.69 22.09
CA THR A 61 20.43 0.77 20.93
C THR A 61 21.21 1.20 19.71
N GLU A 62 20.78 0.75 18.55
CA GLU A 62 21.33 1.17 17.27
C GLU A 62 20.20 1.70 16.37
N PRO A 63 20.14 3.01 16.09
CA PRO A 63 21.01 4.07 16.63
C PRO A 63 20.81 4.36 18.14
N GLY A 64 21.80 5.00 18.76
CA GLY A 64 21.77 5.42 20.16
C GLY A 64 20.79 6.57 20.46
N ASP A 65 20.71 7.00 21.72
CA ASP A 65 19.78 8.04 22.22
C ASP A 65 18.29 7.67 22.06
N ALA A 66 17.94 6.47 22.49
CA ALA A 66 16.56 5.98 22.52
C ALA A 66 16.09 5.81 23.96
N GLU A 67 14.83 6.16 24.23
CA GLU A 67 14.18 5.84 25.50
C GLU A 67 14.01 4.33 25.62
N ILE A 68 14.46 3.77 26.75
CA ILE A 68 14.31 2.35 27.09
C ILE A 68 13.10 2.19 28.00
N LEU A 69 12.17 1.33 27.58
CA LEU A 69 11.03 0.91 28.36
C LEU A 69 11.15 -0.58 28.68
N ILE A 70 10.92 -0.95 29.94
CA ILE A 70 10.87 -2.35 30.38
C ILE A 70 9.47 -2.61 30.90
N ASP A 71 8.80 -3.58 30.27
CA ASP A 71 7.38 -3.89 30.53
C ASP A 71 6.49 -2.63 30.50
N GLY A 72 6.80 -1.72 29.57
CA GLY A 72 6.11 -0.45 29.37
C GLY A 72 6.48 0.69 30.33
N ARG A 73 7.45 0.51 31.24
CA ARG A 73 7.91 1.57 32.17
C ARG A 73 9.24 2.16 31.70
N SER A 74 9.39 3.48 31.75
CA SER A 74 10.63 4.16 31.33
C SER A 74 11.77 3.93 32.33
N HIS A 75 12.95 3.58 31.81
CA HIS A 75 14.18 3.35 32.57
C HIS A 75 15.32 4.31 32.19
N GLY A 76 15.02 5.33 31.37
CA GLY A 76 16.01 6.31 30.90
C GLY A 76 16.34 6.14 29.42
N ARG A 77 17.41 6.80 28.96
CA ARG A 77 17.84 6.77 27.56
C ARG A 77 19.13 5.98 27.38
N SER A 78 19.22 5.24 26.29
CA SER A 78 20.47 4.65 25.84
C SER A 78 21.48 5.74 25.48
N PRO A 79 22.79 5.52 25.68
CA PRO A 79 23.81 6.47 25.26
C PRO A 79 23.81 6.72 23.75
N ALA A 80 24.20 7.93 23.35
CA ALA A 80 24.38 8.29 21.94
C ALA A 80 25.71 7.78 21.35
N GLU A 81 26.72 7.59 22.21
CA GLU A 81 28.06 7.19 21.82
C GLU A 81 28.16 5.67 21.61
N ALA A 82 28.80 5.26 20.52
CA ALA A 82 29.02 3.85 20.20
C ALA A 82 29.91 3.19 21.27
N GLY A 83 29.47 2.05 21.80
CA GLY A 83 30.19 1.30 22.84
C GLY A 83 29.83 1.68 24.29
N SER A 84 29.02 2.72 24.49
CA SER A 84 28.45 3.06 25.81
C SER A 84 27.08 2.41 26.01
N ALA A 85 26.78 1.97 27.23
CA ALA A 85 25.53 1.27 27.56
C ALA A 85 24.82 1.83 28.80
N LEU A 86 23.49 1.72 28.82
CA LEU A 86 22.66 2.03 29.99
C LEU A 86 22.60 0.82 30.91
N ALA A 87 23.08 0.97 32.14
CA ALA A 87 23.04 -0.08 33.16
C ALA A 87 21.68 -0.10 33.87
N ILE A 88 20.96 -1.21 33.79
CA ILE A 88 19.64 -1.38 34.43
C ILE A 88 19.67 -2.58 35.36
N ARG A 89 19.24 -2.38 36.62
CA ARG A 89 19.13 -3.45 37.61
C ARG A 89 17.78 -4.14 37.50
N LEU A 90 17.77 -5.45 37.27
CA LEU A 90 16.55 -6.25 37.10
C LEU A 90 16.61 -7.52 37.97
N PRO A 91 15.55 -7.87 38.71
CA PRO A 91 15.44 -9.17 39.37
C PRO A 91 15.32 -10.32 38.37
N SER A 92 15.43 -11.56 38.81
CA SER A 92 15.14 -12.72 37.94
C SER A 92 13.69 -12.66 37.46
N GLY A 93 13.48 -12.86 36.16
CA GLY A 93 12.17 -12.73 35.52
C GLY A 93 12.27 -12.72 33.99
N ASP A 94 11.09 -12.67 33.36
CA ASP A 94 10.93 -12.43 31.93
C ASP A 94 10.51 -10.97 31.72
N TYR A 95 11.13 -10.30 30.77
CA TYR A 95 10.98 -8.87 30.50
C TYR A 95 10.83 -8.62 29.01
N THR A 96 9.99 -7.65 28.66
CA THR A 96 9.96 -7.05 27.32
C THR A 96 10.72 -5.73 27.37
N LEU A 97 11.80 -5.64 26.60
CA LEU A 97 12.60 -4.43 26.43
C LEU A 97 12.17 -3.75 25.13
N ASP A 98 11.52 -2.61 25.26
CA ASP A 98 11.16 -1.73 24.17
C ASP A 98 12.14 -0.55 24.14
N ALA A 99 12.52 -0.11 22.94
CA ALA A 99 13.27 1.11 22.73
C ALA A 99 12.51 2.01 21.76
N ARG A 100 12.42 3.30 22.08
CA ARG A 100 11.75 4.30 21.24
C ARG A 100 12.61 5.55 21.09
N LYS A 101 12.80 5.99 19.87
CA LYS A 101 13.46 7.25 19.54
C LYS A 101 12.62 8.01 18.50
N PRO A 102 11.92 9.08 18.89
CA PRO A 102 11.22 9.95 17.95
C PRO A 102 12.21 10.58 16.96
N VAL A 103 11.85 10.60 15.68
CA VAL A 103 12.62 11.31 14.63
C VAL A 103 11.93 12.62 14.31
N ASP A 104 10.64 12.56 14.01
CA ASP A 104 9.75 13.70 13.79
C ASP A 104 8.32 13.34 14.24
N GLU A 105 7.34 14.18 13.90
CA GLU A 105 5.94 13.95 14.27
C GLU A 105 5.33 12.70 13.60
N HIS A 106 5.90 12.23 12.49
CA HIS A 106 5.39 11.14 11.66
C HIS A 106 6.16 9.82 11.83
N ILE A 107 7.42 9.85 12.28
CA ILE A 107 8.31 8.70 12.33
C ILE A 107 8.93 8.52 13.73
N ASP A 108 8.80 7.30 14.26
CA ASP A 108 9.59 6.78 15.38
C ASP A 108 10.59 5.73 14.88
N LEU A 109 11.76 5.65 15.51
CA LEU A 109 12.58 4.45 15.51
C LEU A 109 12.21 3.60 16.72
N VAL A 110 11.82 2.35 16.49
CA VAL A 110 11.39 1.42 17.55
C VAL A 110 12.09 0.08 17.44
N GLY A 111 12.33 -0.56 18.57
CA GLY A 111 12.79 -1.94 18.64
C GLY A 111 12.22 -2.63 19.86
N ARG A 112 12.07 -3.96 19.76
CA ARG A 112 11.56 -4.81 20.84
C ARG A 112 12.43 -6.06 20.97
N LEU A 113 12.74 -6.44 22.20
CA LEU A 113 13.47 -7.65 22.53
C LEU A 113 12.86 -8.30 23.78
N GLU A 114 12.61 -9.61 23.73
CA GLU A 114 12.28 -10.38 24.93
C GLU A 114 13.56 -10.82 25.64
N TYR A 115 13.62 -10.62 26.96
CA TYR A 115 14.80 -10.88 27.77
C TYR A 115 14.45 -11.68 29.02
N ARG A 116 15.19 -12.75 29.28
CA ARG A 116 15.03 -13.60 30.46
C ARG A 116 16.26 -13.54 31.35
N HIS A 117 16.06 -13.25 32.63
CA HIS A 117 17.09 -13.30 33.65
C HIS A 117 16.79 -14.38 34.69
N SER A 118 17.78 -15.23 34.97
CA SER A 118 17.79 -16.17 36.09
C SER A 118 18.82 -15.71 37.12
N ALA A 119 18.50 -15.76 38.41
CA ALA A 119 19.34 -15.19 39.49
C ALA A 119 20.75 -15.81 39.56
N ASP A 120 20.91 -17.04 39.07
CA ASP A 120 22.16 -17.79 39.03
C ASP A 120 23.04 -17.50 37.80
N LYS A 121 22.56 -16.67 36.86
CA LYS A 121 23.23 -16.42 35.58
C LYS A 121 23.64 -14.96 35.41
N PRO A 122 24.85 -14.69 34.87
CA PRO A 122 25.24 -13.33 34.50
C PRO A 122 24.31 -12.78 33.41
N MET A 123 24.06 -11.48 33.45
CA MET A 123 23.26 -10.77 32.46
C MET A 123 24.17 -10.26 31.33
N PRO A 124 24.13 -10.86 30.12
CA PRO A 124 24.91 -10.34 28.99
C PRO A 124 24.39 -8.96 28.56
N PRO A 125 25.24 -8.11 27.96
CA PRO A 125 24.80 -6.89 27.31
C PRO A 125 23.83 -7.21 26.17
N VAL A 126 22.89 -6.28 25.91
CA VAL A 126 21.91 -6.39 24.84
C VAL A 126 21.93 -5.15 23.97
N THR A 127 21.79 -5.36 22.66
CA THR A 127 21.64 -4.28 21.68
C THR A 127 20.28 -4.40 21.02
N ILE A 128 19.45 -3.36 21.13
CA ILE A 128 18.15 -3.28 20.47
C ILE A 128 18.33 -2.55 19.14
N GLN A 129 18.11 -3.26 18.05
CA GLN A 129 18.10 -2.70 16.70
C GLN A 129 16.80 -1.94 16.48
N LEU A 130 16.88 -0.66 16.12
CA LEU A 130 15.70 0.15 15.88
C LEU A 130 15.36 0.16 14.40
N ALA A 131 14.08 -0.07 14.10
CA ALA A 131 13.51 0.07 12.77
C ALA A 131 12.55 1.25 12.72
N GLN A 132 12.42 1.87 11.56
CA GLN A 132 11.44 2.94 11.35
C GLN A 132 10.01 2.39 11.47
N ARG A 133 9.17 3.15 12.15
CA ARG A 133 7.73 2.92 12.26
C ARG A 133 7.01 4.26 12.16
N LEU A 134 5.88 4.29 11.45
CA LEU A 134 5.01 5.47 11.46
C LEU A 134 4.39 5.65 12.85
N THR A 135 4.29 6.90 13.29
CA THR A 135 3.45 7.28 14.43
C THR A 135 1.97 7.26 13.99
N PRO A 136 1.00 7.28 14.92
CA PRO A 136 -0.41 7.46 14.55
C PRO A 136 -0.66 8.72 13.70
N ALA A 137 0.11 9.79 13.93
CA ALA A 137 0.06 11.00 13.10
C ALA A 137 0.66 10.76 11.70
N GLY A 138 1.77 10.02 11.62
CA GLY A 138 2.36 9.56 10.36
C GLY A 138 1.43 8.68 9.54
N GLU A 139 0.76 7.72 10.18
CA GLU A 139 -0.27 6.89 9.53
C GLU A 139 -1.43 7.74 9.01
N ALA A 140 -1.95 8.66 9.82
CA ALA A 140 -3.02 9.57 9.41
C ALA A 140 -2.61 10.47 8.24
N PHE A 141 -1.39 11.03 8.27
CA PHE A 141 -0.84 11.83 7.18
C PHE A 141 -0.77 11.03 5.88
N MET A 142 -0.26 9.80 5.92
CA MET A 142 -0.17 8.93 4.75
C MET A 142 -1.55 8.57 4.18
N VAL A 143 -2.54 8.28 5.05
CA VAL A 143 -3.92 8.04 4.65
C VAL A 143 -4.52 9.27 3.97
N GLU A 144 -4.31 10.47 4.51
CA GLU A 144 -4.79 11.72 3.92
C GLU A 144 -4.15 11.97 2.54
N GLN A 145 -2.83 11.78 2.41
CA GLN A 145 -2.16 11.90 1.11
C GLN A 145 -2.72 10.92 0.08
N GLN A 146 -2.95 9.66 0.48
CA GLN A 146 -3.54 8.67 -0.41
C GLN A 146 -4.97 9.05 -0.83
N GLN A 147 -5.78 9.57 0.10
CA GLN A 147 -7.12 10.06 -0.21
C GLN A 147 -7.10 11.22 -1.21
N ARG A 148 -6.17 12.18 -1.05
CA ARG A 148 -6.00 13.30 -1.99
C ARG A 148 -5.62 12.80 -3.39
N LEU A 149 -4.69 11.84 -3.50
CA LEU A 149 -4.30 11.24 -4.78
C LEU A 149 -5.47 10.49 -5.43
N ASN A 150 -6.23 9.72 -4.65
CA ASN A 150 -7.42 9.01 -5.13
C ASN A 150 -8.50 9.98 -5.61
N ALA A 151 -8.76 11.06 -4.87
CA ALA A 151 -9.74 12.09 -5.27
C ALA A 151 -9.34 12.75 -6.60
N ARG A 152 -8.06 13.08 -6.77
CA ARG A 152 -7.52 13.61 -8.04
C ARG A 152 -7.67 12.61 -9.18
N GLU A 153 -7.41 11.32 -8.94
CA GLU A 153 -7.61 10.29 -9.97
C GLU A 153 -9.06 10.24 -10.43
N GLN A 154 -10.02 10.25 -9.49
CA GLN A 154 -11.45 10.25 -9.80
C GLN A 154 -11.87 11.48 -10.61
N GLU A 155 -11.34 12.66 -10.29
CA GLU A 155 -11.59 13.89 -11.06
C GLU A 155 -11.12 13.76 -12.51
N ILE A 156 -9.92 13.20 -12.74
CA ILE A 156 -9.39 13.03 -14.10
C ILE A 156 -10.15 11.92 -14.84
N VAL A 157 -10.55 10.84 -14.16
CA VAL A 157 -11.42 9.81 -14.74
C VAL A 157 -12.76 10.41 -15.16
N ALA A 158 -13.35 11.29 -14.35
CA ALA A 158 -14.62 11.95 -14.66
C ALA A 158 -14.56 12.86 -15.90
N ARG A 159 -13.36 13.26 -16.35
CA ARG A 159 -13.18 13.97 -17.63
C ARG A 159 -13.52 13.08 -18.85
N PHE A 160 -13.46 11.76 -18.69
CA PHE A 160 -13.72 10.81 -19.78
C PHE A 160 -15.13 10.24 -19.68
N GLU A 161 -15.94 10.49 -20.71
CA GLU A 161 -17.18 9.78 -20.96
C GLU A 161 -16.86 8.42 -21.58
N VAL A 162 -16.88 7.38 -20.78
CA VAL A 162 -16.57 6.01 -21.20
C VAL A 162 -17.80 5.36 -21.84
N ASN A 163 -17.67 4.93 -23.10
CA ASN A 163 -18.75 4.30 -23.86
C ASN A 163 -18.66 2.76 -23.81
N GLU A 164 -19.80 2.08 -23.98
CA GLU A 164 -19.88 0.61 -23.97
C GLU A 164 -19.26 -0.04 -25.21
N ASP A 165 -19.09 0.72 -26.29
CA ASP A 165 -18.56 0.28 -27.58
C ASP A 165 -17.01 0.23 -27.65
N GLY A 166 -16.34 0.47 -26.53
CA GLY A 166 -14.88 0.46 -26.46
C GLY A 166 -14.24 1.79 -26.85
N THR A 167 -15.00 2.88 -26.89
CA THR A 167 -14.50 4.24 -27.03
C THR A 167 -14.59 5.03 -25.71
N ALA A 168 -13.80 6.10 -25.59
CA ALA A 168 -13.90 7.05 -24.49
C ALA A 168 -13.76 8.47 -25.04
N THR A 169 -14.73 9.33 -24.72
CA THR A 169 -14.72 10.75 -25.11
C THR A 169 -14.09 11.60 -24.01
N ASP A 170 -13.01 12.29 -24.32
CA ASP A 170 -12.41 13.29 -23.47
C ASP A 170 -13.17 14.62 -23.59
N THR A 171 -13.96 14.95 -22.57
CA THR A 171 -14.83 16.14 -22.53
C THR A 171 -14.05 17.46 -22.53
N GLN A 172 -12.77 17.44 -22.14
CA GLN A 172 -11.94 18.65 -22.10
C GLN A 172 -11.35 18.97 -23.47
N THR A 173 -10.92 17.95 -24.21
CA THR A 173 -10.27 18.13 -25.52
C THR A 173 -11.25 17.99 -26.70
N GLY A 174 -12.44 17.42 -26.47
CA GLY A 174 -13.38 17.09 -27.53
C GLY A 174 -12.90 15.95 -28.43
N LEU A 175 -11.95 15.14 -27.94
CA LEU A 175 -11.40 13.99 -28.65
C LEU A 175 -12.08 12.71 -28.19
N MET A 176 -12.31 11.79 -29.11
CA MET A 176 -12.78 10.44 -28.81
C MET A 176 -11.67 9.44 -29.12
N TRP A 177 -11.39 8.58 -28.15
CA TRP A 177 -10.28 7.63 -28.18
C TRP A 177 -10.80 6.20 -28.29
N MET A 178 -10.08 5.37 -29.05
CA MET A 178 -10.19 3.92 -28.86
C MET A 178 -9.62 3.55 -27.50
N ARG A 179 -10.34 2.73 -26.72
CA ARG A 179 -9.91 2.25 -25.40
C ARG A 179 -8.89 1.12 -25.48
N CYS A 180 -8.88 0.36 -26.56
CA CYS A 180 -7.84 -0.63 -26.84
C CYS A 180 -6.72 -0.07 -27.71
N SER A 181 -5.52 -0.63 -27.56
CA SER A 181 -4.42 -0.37 -28.49
C SER A 181 -4.70 -1.08 -29.82
N VAL A 182 -4.12 -0.58 -30.91
CA VAL A 182 -4.24 -1.24 -32.22
C VAL A 182 -3.72 -2.68 -32.12
N GLY A 183 -4.50 -3.64 -32.63
CA GLY A 183 -4.25 -5.09 -32.54
C GLY A 183 -4.95 -5.79 -31.37
N GLN A 184 -5.34 -5.06 -30.33
CA GLN A 184 -6.19 -5.59 -29.26
C GLN A 184 -7.68 -5.46 -29.62
N GLU A 185 -8.50 -6.30 -29.01
CA GLU A 185 -9.95 -6.31 -29.21
C GLU A 185 -10.69 -5.90 -27.93
N TRP A 186 -11.80 -5.17 -28.11
CA TRP A 186 -12.69 -4.79 -27.02
C TRP A 186 -13.62 -5.94 -26.64
N THR A 187 -13.62 -6.33 -25.36
CA THR A 187 -14.43 -7.45 -24.84
C THR A 187 -15.75 -7.03 -24.20
N GLY A 188 -16.12 -5.74 -24.30
CA GLY A 188 -17.25 -5.15 -23.57
C GLY A 188 -16.86 -4.55 -22.21
N GLN A 189 -15.72 -4.95 -21.63
CA GLN A 189 -15.24 -4.41 -20.35
C GLN A 189 -13.74 -4.10 -20.35
N ARG A 190 -12.94 -4.89 -21.07
CA ARG A 190 -11.49 -4.85 -21.06
C ARG A 190 -10.92 -5.04 -22.46
N CYS A 191 -9.62 -4.86 -22.62
CA CYS A 191 -8.93 -5.16 -23.87
C CYS A 191 -8.26 -6.53 -23.79
N SER A 192 -8.33 -7.31 -24.86
CA SER A 192 -7.72 -8.64 -24.95
C SER A 192 -6.96 -8.81 -26.26
N GLY A 193 -6.09 -9.81 -26.32
CA GLY A 193 -5.23 -10.07 -27.48
C GLY A 193 -3.89 -9.33 -27.39
N GLU A 194 -3.05 -9.60 -28.38
CA GLU A 194 -1.71 -9.01 -28.47
C GLU A 194 -1.75 -7.65 -29.16
N VAL A 195 -0.95 -6.71 -28.67
CA VAL A 195 -0.79 -5.41 -29.34
C VAL A 195 -0.05 -5.58 -30.66
N LEU A 196 -0.57 -4.96 -31.72
CA LEU A 196 0.11 -4.91 -33.00
C LEU A 196 1.20 -3.85 -32.95
N ARG A 197 2.46 -4.27 -33.15
CA ARG A 197 3.61 -3.39 -33.22
C ARG A 197 3.77 -2.92 -34.66
N LEU A 198 3.81 -1.60 -34.87
CA LEU A 198 3.79 -0.97 -36.19
C LEU A 198 4.97 -0.01 -36.36
N SER A 199 5.54 0.04 -37.56
CA SER A 199 6.36 1.19 -37.98
C SER A 199 5.51 2.46 -38.04
N TRP A 200 6.14 3.64 -38.06
CA TRP A 200 5.40 4.90 -38.02
C TRP A 200 4.43 5.06 -39.21
N ASN A 201 4.88 4.72 -40.42
CA ASN A 201 4.03 4.76 -41.61
C ASN A 201 2.86 3.75 -41.53
N GLN A 202 3.10 2.56 -40.95
CA GLN A 202 2.03 1.58 -40.75
C GLN A 202 1.04 2.05 -39.68
N ALA A 203 1.48 2.75 -38.64
CA ALA A 203 0.59 3.30 -37.61
C ALA A 203 -0.29 4.43 -38.15
N LEU A 204 0.25 5.30 -39.01
CA LEU A 204 -0.53 6.30 -39.75
C LEU A 204 -1.60 5.61 -40.60
N LYS A 205 -1.18 4.62 -41.40
CA LYS A 205 -2.09 3.87 -42.28
C LYS A 205 -3.16 3.09 -41.52
N ALA A 206 -2.79 2.49 -40.39
CA ALA A 206 -3.72 1.80 -39.51
C ALA A 206 -4.80 2.74 -38.94
N GLY A 207 -4.50 4.04 -38.78
CA GLY A 207 -5.51 5.05 -38.46
C GLY A 207 -6.49 5.25 -39.60
N GLU A 208 -5.97 5.57 -40.79
CA GLU A 208 -6.76 5.84 -42.00
C GLU A 208 -7.67 4.68 -42.41
N ASP A 209 -7.24 3.44 -42.20
CA ASP A 209 -8.00 2.24 -42.58
C ASP A 209 -8.93 1.73 -41.47
N MET A 210 -8.90 2.34 -40.28
CA MET A 210 -9.65 1.82 -39.13
C MET A 210 -11.14 2.14 -39.25
N VAL A 211 -11.96 1.09 -39.18
CA VAL A 211 -13.40 1.20 -38.96
C VAL A 211 -13.74 0.56 -37.63
N PHE A 212 -14.14 1.37 -36.65
CA PHE A 212 -14.42 0.93 -35.29
C PHE A 212 -15.57 1.74 -34.68
N ALA A 213 -16.43 1.09 -33.89
CA ALA A 213 -17.61 1.70 -33.27
C ALA A 213 -18.52 2.46 -34.27
N GLY A 214 -18.62 1.96 -35.51
CA GLY A 214 -19.40 2.59 -36.58
C GLY A 214 -18.79 3.88 -37.14
N LYS A 215 -17.50 4.13 -36.90
CA LYS A 215 -16.75 5.32 -37.31
C LYS A 215 -15.53 4.92 -38.14
N ASP A 216 -15.18 5.72 -39.14
CA ASP A 216 -14.12 5.48 -40.13
C ASP A 216 -13.13 6.66 -40.28
N ASP A 217 -13.26 7.70 -39.46
CA ASP A 217 -12.43 8.91 -39.41
C ASP A 217 -11.40 8.87 -38.26
N TRP A 218 -10.94 7.66 -37.94
CA TRP A 218 -9.89 7.45 -36.95
C TRP A 218 -8.53 7.89 -37.51
N ARG A 219 -7.66 8.37 -36.62
CA ARG A 219 -6.30 8.75 -36.97
C ARG A 219 -5.33 8.50 -35.84
N LEU A 220 -4.05 8.54 -36.16
CA LEU A 220 -3.00 8.58 -35.16
C LEU A 220 -3.00 9.96 -34.47
N PRO A 221 -2.95 10.03 -33.13
CA PRO A 221 -2.98 11.29 -32.38
C PRO A 221 -1.70 12.08 -32.59
N THR A 222 -1.76 13.41 -32.47
CA THR A 222 -0.55 14.22 -32.39
C THR A 222 0.20 13.94 -31.07
N ARG A 223 1.46 14.37 -31.00
CA ARG A 223 2.27 14.28 -29.77
C ARG A 223 1.56 14.93 -28.59
N GLU A 224 1.00 16.11 -28.79
CA GLU A 224 0.31 16.90 -27.77
C GLU A 224 -0.94 16.18 -27.29
N GLU A 225 -1.74 15.63 -28.22
CA GLU A 225 -2.96 14.88 -27.90
C GLU A 225 -2.65 13.60 -27.12
N LEU A 226 -1.69 12.79 -27.60
CA LEU A 226 -1.31 11.55 -26.93
C LEU A 226 -0.75 11.81 -25.53
N TYR A 227 -0.03 12.91 -25.36
CA TYR A 227 0.49 13.30 -24.06
C TYR A 227 -0.59 13.62 -23.03
N THR A 228 -1.77 14.09 -23.46
CA THR A 228 -2.90 14.34 -22.55
C THR A 228 -3.42 13.08 -21.85
N LEU A 229 -3.11 11.90 -22.38
CA LEU A 229 -3.48 10.61 -21.79
C LEU A 229 -2.54 10.14 -20.70
N VAL A 230 -1.33 10.69 -20.62
CA VAL A 230 -0.39 10.33 -19.55
C VAL A 230 -1.06 10.65 -18.21
N TYR A 231 -0.92 9.77 -17.24
CA TYR A 231 -1.37 9.97 -15.85
C TYR A 231 -0.32 9.43 -14.90
N CYS A 232 0.20 10.30 -14.02
CA CYS A 232 1.20 9.96 -13.02
C CYS A 232 0.50 9.79 -11.68
N SER A 233 0.39 8.56 -11.17
CA SER A 233 -0.29 8.28 -9.90
C SER A 233 0.44 8.86 -8.68
N SER A 234 1.71 9.28 -8.84
CA SER A 234 2.45 10.06 -7.84
C SER A 234 1.95 11.50 -7.73
N GLY A 235 1.13 11.95 -8.67
CA GLY A 235 0.69 13.33 -8.81
C GLY A 235 1.77 14.29 -9.35
N ARG A 236 2.98 13.80 -9.63
CA ARG A 236 4.14 14.62 -10.01
C ARG A 236 4.64 14.26 -11.40
N ARG A 237 5.11 15.29 -12.11
CA ARG A 237 5.79 15.18 -13.39
C ARG A 237 7.06 16.00 -13.35
N PHE A 238 8.11 15.44 -13.92
CA PHE A 238 9.30 16.18 -14.28
C PHE A 238 9.16 16.66 -15.73
N ALA A 239 9.45 17.94 -15.97
CA ALA A 239 9.62 18.48 -17.30
C ALA A 239 11.13 18.74 -17.50
N LEU A 240 11.70 18.16 -18.55
CA LEU A 240 13.10 18.33 -18.93
C LEU A 240 13.35 19.74 -19.49
N ASP A 241 12.36 20.30 -20.19
CA ASP A 241 12.32 21.68 -20.65
C ASP A 241 10.88 22.20 -20.70
N ALA A 242 10.71 23.49 -20.44
CA ALA A 242 9.40 24.15 -20.52
C ALA A 242 8.86 24.20 -21.96
N GLU A 243 9.75 24.12 -22.96
CA GLU A 243 9.41 24.39 -24.36
C GLU A 243 9.30 23.14 -25.25
N SER A 244 9.99 22.03 -24.96
CA SER A 244 9.95 20.84 -25.86
C SER A 244 8.89 19.82 -25.44
N GLY A 245 8.12 20.09 -24.37
CA GLY A 245 7.12 19.16 -23.84
C GLY A 245 7.74 17.85 -23.34
N SER A 246 9.06 17.79 -23.16
CA SER A 246 9.74 16.57 -22.75
C SER A 246 9.58 16.40 -21.24
N GLY A 247 9.10 15.23 -20.81
CA GLY A 247 8.82 15.00 -19.40
C GLY A 247 8.45 13.56 -19.09
N ALA A 248 8.48 13.19 -17.82
CA ALA A 248 8.15 11.85 -17.33
C ALA A 248 7.53 11.91 -15.92
N CYS A 249 6.85 10.85 -15.51
CA CYS A 249 6.36 10.72 -14.15
C CYS A 249 7.52 10.63 -13.16
N GLU A 250 7.35 11.29 -12.00
CA GLU A 250 8.37 11.41 -10.97
C GLU A 250 7.92 10.73 -9.67
N GLY A 251 8.86 10.21 -8.88
CA GLY A 251 8.59 9.54 -7.62
C GLY A 251 8.07 8.11 -7.80
N THR A 252 7.36 7.60 -6.81
CA THR A 252 6.74 6.27 -6.87
C THR A 252 5.39 6.36 -7.59
N TYR A 253 5.28 5.76 -8.77
CA TYR A 253 4.05 5.75 -9.57
C TYR A 253 3.73 4.35 -10.10
N ARG A 254 2.44 4.12 -10.41
CA ARG A 254 1.93 2.90 -11.04
C ARG A 254 2.21 2.91 -12.54
N LYS A 255 2.34 1.71 -13.11
CA LYS A 255 2.56 1.48 -14.54
C LYS A 255 1.44 0.59 -15.10
N PRO A 256 0.96 0.81 -16.33
CA PRO A 256 1.30 1.92 -17.23
C PRO A 256 0.86 3.28 -16.66
N VAL A 257 1.50 4.36 -17.10
CA VAL A 257 1.21 5.75 -16.68
C VAL A 257 0.05 6.35 -17.48
N ILE A 258 -1.08 5.65 -17.45
CA ILE A 258 -2.36 6.01 -18.09
C ILE A 258 -3.48 5.54 -17.16
N LEU A 259 -4.65 6.16 -17.24
CA LEU A 259 -5.80 5.76 -16.42
C LEU A 259 -6.33 4.39 -16.86
N ASP A 260 -6.02 3.33 -16.11
CA ASP A 260 -6.47 1.96 -16.39
C ASP A 260 -8.01 1.85 -16.42
N ALA A 261 -8.71 2.63 -15.59
CA ALA A 261 -10.17 2.70 -15.59
C ALA A 261 -10.75 3.14 -16.95
N VAL A 262 -10.01 3.95 -17.72
CA VAL A 262 -10.42 4.45 -19.05
C VAL A 262 -9.78 3.63 -20.17
N PHE A 263 -8.51 3.25 -20.02
CA PHE A 263 -7.70 2.60 -21.04
C PHE A 263 -7.13 1.26 -20.53
N PRO A 264 -7.99 0.25 -20.33
CA PRO A 264 -7.61 -1.00 -19.68
C PRO A 264 -6.62 -1.81 -20.51
N ASP A 265 -5.82 -2.62 -19.82
CA ASP A 265 -4.84 -3.54 -20.41
C ASP A 265 -3.90 -2.87 -21.44
N THR A 266 -3.53 -1.60 -21.18
CA THR A 266 -2.55 -0.87 -21.99
C THR A 266 -1.15 -1.49 -21.79
N PRO A 267 -0.49 -2.00 -22.86
CA PRO A 267 0.89 -2.48 -22.78
C PRO A 267 1.89 -1.45 -22.25
N LEU A 268 2.91 -1.94 -21.52
CA LEU A 268 4.11 -1.18 -21.18
C LEU A 268 4.99 -0.99 -22.43
N ALA A 269 4.59 -0.10 -23.33
CA ALA A 269 5.25 0.14 -24.60
C ALA A 269 5.34 1.62 -24.95
N ASN A 270 6.12 1.92 -25.98
CA ASN A 270 6.09 3.20 -26.68
C ASN A 270 4.90 3.24 -27.62
N TYR A 271 4.28 4.41 -27.75
CA TYR A 271 3.16 4.66 -28.62
C TYR A 271 3.51 5.74 -29.62
N TRP A 272 3.31 5.46 -30.91
CA TRP A 272 3.51 6.45 -31.95
C TRP A 272 2.50 7.59 -31.85
N SER A 273 2.97 8.81 -32.14
CA SER A 273 2.14 9.94 -32.52
C SER A 273 2.29 10.23 -34.02
N SER A 274 1.38 11.01 -34.60
CA SER A 274 1.45 11.50 -35.97
C SER A 274 2.44 12.65 -36.16
N THR A 275 3.04 13.17 -35.07
CA THR A 275 3.96 14.30 -35.15
C THR A 275 5.35 13.85 -35.63
N PRO A 276 5.82 14.32 -36.81
CA PRO A 276 7.17 14.03 -37.28
C PRO A 276 8.21 14.78 -36.43
N ASN A 277 9.46 14.32 -36.43
CA ASN A 277 10.55 15.10 -35.85
C ASN A 277 11.07 16.13 -36.87
N GLU A 278 11.11 17.40 -36.48
CA GLU A 278 11.50 18.51 -37.37
C GLU A 278 12.99 18.51 -37.73
N MET A 279 13.84 18.07 -36.80
CA MET A 279 15.29 18.06 -36.98
C MET A 279 15.77 16.81 -37.73
N PHE A 280 15.13 15.67 -37.51
CA PHE A 280 15.51 14.38 -38.07
C PHE A 280 14.33 13.76 -38.82
N SER A 281 14.35 13.88 -40.15
CA SER A 281 13.26 13.40 -41.03
C SER A 281 12.99 11.88 -40.95
N TYR A 282 13.95 11.08 -40.50
CA TYR A 282 13.79 9.64 -40.27
C TYR A 282 13.20 9.30 -38.90
N LYS A 283 12.92 10.29 -38.06
CA LYS A 283 12.32 10.12 -36.72
C LYS A 283 10.89 10.66 -36.65
N ALA A 284 10.16 10.17 -35.67
CA ALA A 284 8.84 10.66 -35.28
C ALA A 284 8.68 10.63 -33.76
N TRP A 285 7.75 11.42 -33.23
CA TRP A 285 7.51 11.52 -31.80
C TRP A 285 6.59 10.40 -31.31
N GLY A 286 6.77 10.02 -30.04
CA GLY A 286 5.92 9.08 -29.34
C GLY A 286 5.95 9.28 -27.83
N VAL A 287 5.07 8.56 -27.14
CA VAL A 287 4.94 8.57 -25.67
C VAL A 287 5.17 7.17 -25.13
N ALA A 288 6.02 7.04 -24.12
CA ALA A 288 6.29 5.78 -23.45
C ALA A 288 5.38 5.62 -22.23
N PHE A 289 4.34 4.78 -22.30
CA PHE A 289 3.43 4.58 -21.14
C PHE A 289 4.07 3.79 -19.99
N ILE A 290 5.32 3.34 -20.11
CA ILE A 290 6.08 2.81 -18.97
C ILE A 290 6.50 3.90 -17.96
N SER A 291 6.65 5.15 -18.41
CA SER A 291 7.21 6.25 -17.60
C SER A 291 6.60 7.62 -17.86
N GLY A 292 5.85 7.79 -18.95
CA GLY A 292 5.30 9.06 -19.40
C GLY A 292 6.26 9.86 -20.28
N LEU A 293 7.42 9.26 -20.61
CA LEU A 293 8.46 9.93 -21.40
C LEU A 293 7.96 10.26 -22.80
N ILE A 294 8.11 11.53 -23.20
CA ILE A 294 7.97 11.95 -24.60
C ILE A 294 9.34 11.92 -25.26
N GLY A 295 9.45 11.26 -26.41
CA GLY A 295 10.70 11.17 -27.15
C GLY A 295 10.49 10.88 -28.63
N ALA A 296 11.57 10.96 -29.41
CA ALA A 296 11.55 10.66 -30.84
C ALA A 296 12.35 9.38 -31.16
N GLY A 297 11.71 8.42 -31.80
CA GLY A 297 12.29 7.15 -32.26
C GLY A 297 12.44 7.10 -33.78
N SER A 298 13.17 6.11 -34.30
CA SER A 298 13.26 5.89 -35.75
C SER A 298 11.90 5.47 -36.31
N ARG A 299 11.48 6.03 -37.45
CA ARG A 299 10.20 5.68 -38.12
C ARG A 299 10.11 4.19 -38.50
N THR A 300 11.23 3.48 -38.52
CA THR A 300 11.33 2.03 -38.79
C THR A 300 11.17 1.16 -37.54
N GLU A 301 11.13 1.73 -36.34
CA GLU A 301 10.88 0.98 -35.10
C GLU A 301 9.42 0.52 -35.03
N TYR A 302 9.23 -0.70 -34.52
CA TYR A 302 7.91 -1.30 -34.36
C TYR A 302 7.42 -1.11 -32.92
N VAL A 303 6.52 -0.15 -32.71
CA VAL A 303 5.94 0.15 -31.39
C VAL A 303 4.42 0.19 -31.47
N ALA A 304 3.74 0.40 -30.35
CA ALA A 304 2.27 0.36 -30.29
C ALA A 304 1.64 1.64 -30.89
N ALA A 305 0.34 1.58 -31.11
CA ALA A 305 -0.46 2.74 -31.52
C ALA A 305 -1.81 2.72 -30.79
N ARG A 306 -2.38 3.90 -30.59
CA ARG A 306 -3.74 4.13 -30.09
C ARG A 306 -4.33 5.23 -30.95
N LEU A 307 -5.56 5.03 -31.40
CA LEU A 307 -6.19 5.93 -32.35
C LEU A 307 -7.15 6.89 -31.64
N VAL A 308 -7.31 8.04 -32.27
CA VAL A 308 -8.17 9.14 -31.84
C VAL A 308 -8.98 9.65 -33.02
N ARG A 309 -10.10 10.29 -32.75
CA ARG A 309 -10.89 11.08 -33.69
C ARG A 309 -11.44 12.32 -33.00
N SER A 310 -11.97 13.26 -33.76
CA SER A 310 -12.76 14.36 -33.19
C SER A 310 -14.14 13.83 -32.75
N ALA A 311 -14.57 14.18 -31.53
CA ALA A 311 -15.89 13.80 -31.00
C ALA A 311 -17.02 14.68 -31.54
N ARG A 312 -16.71 15.91 -31.98
CA ARG A 312 -17.63 16.80 -32.69
C ARG A 312 -17.19 16.95 -34.16
N PRO A 313 -18.12 17.08 -35.11
CA PRO A 313 -17.78 17.58 -36.45
C PRO A 313 -17.15 18.97 -36.30
N ALA A 314 -16.17 19.29 -37.15
CA ALA A 314 -15.76 20.68 -37.32
C ALA A 314 -17.00 21.47 -37.77
N GLU A 315 -17.38 22.49 -37.00
CA GLU A 315 -18.33 23.52 -37.45
C GLU A 315 -17.78 24.29 -38.64
#